data_AF-A0A9E0E5F9-F1
#
_entry.id   AF-A0A9E0E5F9-F1
#
_cell.length_a   1.000
_cell.length_b   1.000
_cell.length_c   1.000
_cell.angle_alpha   90.00
_cell.angle_beta   90.00
_cell.angle_gamma   90.00
#
_symmetry.space_group_name_H-M   'P 1'
#
loop_
_entity.id
_entity.type
_entity.pdbx_description
1 polymer ?
#
loop_
_entity_poly.entity_id
_entity_poly.type
_entity_poly.pdbx_seq_one_letter_code
_entity_poly.pdbx_strand_id
1 'polypeptide(L)'
;MFGIFGGKPKDGPPKSVGEAKKLIERLGQARGGEIIRTGALSGNVFCQIFLSQAALFIPVERRTAKIQHDLEIFTEMAAKSGDAGSQFNLGKLYMAKIDAASEYLDHDDIENIKNAKNWYGMAAKQGLREAKESLKNLEVFDF
;
A
#
# COMPACT_ATOMS: atom_id res chain seq x y z
N MET A 1 -51.50 -2.84 -6.25
CA MET A 1 -50.38 -3.70 -5.78
C MET A 1 -49.09 -2.93 -6.07
N PHE A 2 -48.53 -2.25 -5.06
CA PHE A 2 -47.40 -1.34 -5.21
C PHE A 2 -46.07 -2.05 -4.93
N GLY A 3 -45.11 -1.87 -5.85
CA GLY A 3 -43.69 -1.63 -5.53
C GLY A 3 -42.81 -2.83 -5.18
N ILE A 4 -42.33 -3.57 -6.18
CA ILE A 4 -41.10 -4.36 -6.05
C ILE A 4 -39.92 -3.43 -6.37
N PHE A 5 -39.55 -2.56 -5.42
CA PHE A 5 -38.23 -1.92 -5.47
C PHE A 5 -37.18 -2.95 -5.05
N GLY A 6 -36.83 -3.86 -5.97
CA GLY A 6 -35.61 -4.64 -5.87
C GLY A 6 -34.43 -3.69 -6.07
N GLY A 7 -34.00 -3.03 -4.99
CA GLY A 7 -32.76 -2.26 -5.01
C GLY A 7 -31.65 -3.17 -5.51
N LYS A 8 -30.91 -2.75 -6.55
CA LYS A 8 -29.71 -3.46 -6.99
C LYS A 8 -28.86 -3.75 -5.74
N PRO A 9 -28.33 -4.98 -5.57
CA PRO A 9 -27.42 -5.26 -4.46
C PRO A 9 -26.39 -4.14 -4.38
N LYS A 10 -26.25 -3.51 -3.21
CA LYS A 10 -25.23 -2.48 -3.03
C LYS A 10 -23.89 -3.15 -3.26
N ASP A 11 -23.22 -2.78 -4.34
CA ASP A 11 -21.91 -3.32 -4.68
C ASP A 11 -20.94 -3.01 -3.53
N GLY A 12 -20.52 -4.06 -2.85
CA GLY A 12 -19.58 -3.98 -1.73
C GLY A 12 -18.13 -4.00 -2.20
N PRO A 13 -17.19 -3.71 -1.29
CA PRO A 13 -15.77 -3.79 -1.61
C PRO A 13 -15.36 -5.24 -1.93
N PRO A 14 -14.57 -5.47 -3.00
CA PRO A 14 -14.14 -6.81 -3.36
C PRO A 14 -13.21 -7.40 -2.29
N LYS A 15 -13.10 -8.73 -2.28
CA LYS A 15 -12.19 -9.49 -1.42
C LYS A 15 -11.15 -10.29 -2.19
N SER A 16 -11.17 -10.22 -3.52
CA SER A 16 -10.24 -10.92 -4.40
C SER A 16 -10.03 -10.17 -5.72
N VAL A 17 -8.94 -10.49 -6.42
CA VAL A 17 -8.65 -9.91 -7.75
C VAL A 17 -9.77 -10.24 -8.75
N GLY A 18 -10.34 -11.44 -8.68
CA GLY A 18 -11.45 -11.84 -9.53
C GLY A 18 -12.71 -11.00 -9.29
N GLU A 19 -13.02 -10.70 -8.02
CA GLU A 19 -14.13 -9.80 -7.67
C GLU A 19 -13.86 -8.37 -8.11
N ALA A 20 -12.65 -7.86 -7.89
CA ALA A 20 -12.26 -6.51 -8.31
C ALA A 20 -12.35 -6.35 -9.83
N LYS A 21 -11.89 -7.35 -10.59
CA LYS A 21 -12.00 -7.39 -12.06
C LYS A 21 -13.47 -7.35 -12.51
N LYS A 22 -14.32 -8.24 -12.00
CA LYS A 22 -15.76 -8.27 -12.33
C LYS A 22 -16.46 -6.96 -11.97
N LEU A 23 -16.08 -6.34 -10.85
CA LEU A 23 -16.62 -5.06 -10.40
C LEU A 23 -16.27 -3.95 -11.39
N ILE A 24 -14.99 -3.84 -11.79
CA ILE A 24 -14.51 -2.83 -12.73
C ILE A 24 -15.08 -3.06 -14.14
N GLU A 25 -15.17 -4.31 -14.61
CA GLU A 25 -15.77 -4.64 -15.91
C GLU A 25 -17.24 -4.23 -15.98
N ARG A 26 -18.00 -4.41 -14.89
CA ARG A 26 -19.42 -4.09 -14.83
C ARG A 26 -19.72 -2.61 -14.60
N LEU A 27 -18.90 -1.92 -13.80
CA LEU A 27 -19.16 -0.53 -13.37
C LEU A 27 -18.25 0.51 -14.02
N GLY A 28 -17.24 0.08 -14.76
CA GLY A 28 -16.17 0.93 -15.26
C GLY A 28 -15.13 1.29 -14.19
N GLN A 29 -14.00 1.82 -14.66
CA GLN A 29 -12.86 2.17 -13.79
C GLN A 29 -13.20 3.23 -12.74
N ALA A 30 -13.99 4.25 -13.11
CA ALA A 30 -14.34 5.33 -12.20
C ALA A 30 -15.15 4.84 -10.99
N ARG A 31 -16.30 4.20 -11.23
CA ARG A 31 -17.18 3.75 -10.15
C ARG A 31 -16.64 2.52 -9.43
N GLY A 32 -16.04 1.56 -10.16
CA GLY A 32 -15.39 0.40 -9.56
C GLY A 32 -14.22 0.82 -8.66
N GLY A 33 -13.39 1.77 -9.12
CA GLY A 33 -12.28 2.32 -8.33
C GLY A 33 -12.73 3.05 -7.08
N GLU A 34 -13.83 3.81 -7.13
CA GLU A 34 -14.43 4.47 -5.96
C GLU A 34 -14.83 3.45 -4.89
N ILE A 35 -15.52 2.37 -5.27
CA ILE A 35 -15.95 1.31 -4.34
C ILE A 35 -14.76 0.61 -3.70
N ILE A 36 -13.71 0.30 -4.48
CA ILE A 36 -12.49 -0.30 -3.96
C ILE A 36 -11.81 0.65 -2.96
N ARG A 37 -11.73 1.95 -3.28
CA ARG A 37 -11.13 2.96 -2.40
C ARG A 37 -11.91 3.13 -1.10
N THR A 38 -13.25 3.20 -1.17
CA THR A 38 -14.11 3.22 0.01
C THR A 38 -13.93 1.95 0.84
N GLY A 39 -13.77 0.80 0.20
CA GLY A 39 -13.41 -0.46 0.86
C GLY A 39 -12.11 -0.37 1.65
N ALA A 40 -11.05 0.12 1.01
CA ALA A 40 -9.75 0.27 1.64
C ALA A 40 -9.80 1.20 2.87
N LEU A 41 -10.46 2.36 2.72
CA LEU A 41 -10.69 3.32 3.82
C LEU A 41 -11.53 2.72 4.96
N SER A 42 -12.42 1.78 4.65
CA SER A 42 -13.25 1.08 5.65
C SER A 42 -12.56 -0.11 6.31
N GLY A 43 -11.27 -0.32 6.08
CA GLY A 43 -10.50 -1.40 6.70
C GLY A 43 -10.45 -2.71 5.92
N ASN A 44 -10.95 -2.77 4.68
CA ASN A 44 -10.80 -3.97 3.85
C ASN A 44 -9.34 -4.11 3.41
N VAL A 45 -8.62 -5.06 4.04
CA VAL A 45 -7.19 -5.32 3.81
C VAL A 45 -6.89 -5.67 2.35
N PHE A 46 -7.74 -6.47 1.69
CA PHE A 46 -7.55 -6.77 0.27
C PHE A 46 -7.58 -5.50 -0.59
N CYS A 47 -8.54 -4.59 -0.33
CA CYS A 47 -8.63 -3.34 -1.07
C CYS A 47 -7.42 -2.42 -0.81
N GLN A 48 -6.91 -2.41 0.42
CA GLN A 48 -5.69 -1.66 0.77
C GLN A 48 -4.49 -2.18 -0.02
N ILE A 49 -4.23 -3.49 0.02
CA ILE A 49 -3.15 -4.16 -0.72
C ILE A 49 -3.32 -3.93 -2.22
N PHE A 50 -4.53 -4.11 -2.75
CA PHE A 50 -4.81 -3.97 -4.17
C PHE A 50 -4.49 -2.56 -4.67
N LEU A 51 -4.94 -1.52 -3.97
CA LEU A 51 -4.72 -0.14 -4.39
C LEU A 51 -3.26 0.30 -4.23
N SER A 52 -2.62 -0.03 -3.10
CA SER A 52 -1.22 0.32 -2.90
C SER A 52 -0.32 -0.37 -3.92
N GLN A 53 -0.54 -1.66 -4.19
CA GLN A 53 0.23 -2.39 -5.18
C GLN A 53 -0.03 -1.88 -6.60
N ALA A 54 -1.28 -1.57 -6.96
CA ALA A 54 -1.60 -0.95 -8.25
C ALA A 54 -0.88 0.40 -8.42
N ALA A 55 -0.83 1.22 -7.37
CA ALA A 55 -0.13 2.51 -7.38
C ALA A 55 1.39 2.36 -7.58
N LEU A 56 2.01 1.29 -7.07
CA LEU A 56 3.44 1.02 -7.27
C LEU A 56 3.82 0.78 -8.74
N PHE A 57 2.90 0.27 -9.57
CA PHE A 57 3.12 0.08 -11.00
C PHE A 57 2.99 1.37 -11.81
N ILE A 58 2.53 2.47 -11.21
CA ILE A 58 2.47 3.78 -11.85
C ILE A 58 3.85 4.44 -11.69
N PRO A 59 4.50 4.86 -12.80
CA PRO A 59 5.76 5.60 -12.74
C PRO A 59 5.62 6.85 -11.85
N VAL A 60 6.66 7.18 -11.08
CA VAL A 60 6.61 8.26 -10.07
C VAL A 60 6.18 9.59 -10.71
N GLU A 61 6.65 9.87 -11.91
CA GLU A 61 6.37 11.09 -12.69
C GLU A 61 4.90 11.19 -13.12
N ARG A 62 4.17 10.06 -13.09
CA ARG A 62 2.75 9.97 -13.44
C ARG A 62 1.85 9.85 -12.21
N ARG A 63 2.40 9.77 -11.00
CA ARG A 63 1.59 9.71 -9.77
C ARG A 63 1.09 11.11 -9.44
N THR A 64 -0.24 11.25 -9.39
CA THR A 64 -0.86 12.46 -8.83
C THR A 64 -0.69 12.47 -7.31
N ALA A 65 -0.87 13.63 -6.67
CA ALA A 65 -0.87 13.74 -5.21
C ALA A 65 -1.85 12.77 -4.55
N LYS A 66 -3.01 12.52 -5.18
CA LYS A 66 -3.99 11.53 -4.72
C LYS A 66 -3.44 10.10 -4.78
N ILE A 67 -2.78 9.72 -5.88
CA ILE A 67 -2.20 8.38 -6.02
C ILE A 67 -1.08 8.17 -5.01
N GLN A 68 -0.22 9.18 -4.83
CA GLN A 68 0.87 9.11 -3.85
C GLN A 68 0.32 9.00 -2.41
N HIS A 69 -0.71 9.79 -2.07
CA HIS A 69 -1.37 9.70 -0.78
C HIS A 69 -2.04 8.33 -0.56
N ASP A 70 -2.81 7.84 -1.55
CA ASP A 70 -3.46 6.52 -1.48
C ASP A 70 -2.42 5.39 -1.35
N LEU A 71 -1.28 5.50 -2.03
CA LEU A 71 -0.15 4.56 -1.90
C LEU A 71 0.36 4.52 -0.46
N GLU A 72 0.68 5.67 0.12
CA GLU A 72 1.23 5.75 1.48
C GLU A 72 0.25 5.22 2.53
N ILE A 73 -0.98 5.73 2.54
CA ILE A 73 -1.96 5.38 3.58
C ILE A 73 -2.38 3.91 3.48
N PHE A 74 -2.61 3.38 2.27
CA PHE A 74 -3.05 1.98 2.14
C PHE A 74 -1.90 0.99 2.33
N THR A 75 -0.66 1.37 2.00
CA THR A 75 0.51 0.55 2.37
C THR A 75 0.65 0.49 3.89
N GLU A 76 0.51 1.62 4.58
CA GLU A 76 0.58 1.69 6.04
C GLU A 76 -0.52 0.87 6.72
N MET A 77 -1.77 1.01 6.29
CA MET A 77 -2.89 0.25 6.84
C MET A 77 -2.72 -1.27 6.64
N ALA A 78 -2.30 -1.70 5.45
CA ALA A 78 -2.07 -3.12 5.17
C ALA A 78 -0.86 -3.67 5.96
N ALA A 79 0.22 -2.89 6.08
CA ALA A 79 1.39 -3.26 6.88
C ALA A 79 1.05 -3.44 8.37
N LYS A 80 0.25 -2.51 8.93
CA LYS A 80 -0.28 -2.59 10.30
C LYS A 80 -1.22 -3.79 10.51
N SER A 81 -1.87 -4.25 9.43
CA SER A 81 -2.69 -5.47 9.44
C SER A 81 -1.86 -6.76 9.38
N GLY A 82 -0.53 -6.66 9.31
CA GLY A 82 0.39 -7.80 9.35
C GLY A 82 0.84 -8.30 7.98
N ASP A 83 0.42 -7.69 6.87
CA ASP A 83 0.82 -8.13 5.53
C ASP A 83 2.32 -7.92 5.29
N ALA A 84 3.09 -9.01 5.17
CA ALA A 84 4.54 -8.97 5.04
C ALA A 84 5.01 -8.19 3.79
N GLY A 85 4.27 -8.30 2.68
CA GLY A 85 4.57 -7.56 1.45
C GLY A 85 4.39 -6.06 1.64
N SER A 86 3.33 -5.64 2.31
CA SER A 86 3.06 -4.23 2.64
C SER A 86 4.03 -3.68 3.67
N GLN A 87 4.45 -4.48 4.66
CA GLN A 87 5.53 -4.10 5.58
C GLN A 87 6.83 -3.83 4.82
N PHE A 88 7.21 -4.72 3.89
CA PHE A 88 8.36 -4.48 3.02
C PHE A 88 8.20 -3.23 2.16
N ASN A 89 7.06 -3.05 1.51
CA ASN A 89 6.81 -1.86 0.70
C ASN A 89 6.82 -0.57 1.53
N LEU A 90 6.33 -0.59 2.76
CA LEU A 90 6.38 0.57 3.66
C LEU A 90 7.81 0.93 4.01
N GLY A 91 8.67 -0.07 4.27
CA GLY A 91 10.10 0.15 4.44
C GLY A 91 10.72 0.83 3.21
N LYS A 92 10.34 0.41 2.00
CA LYS A 92 10.78 1.08 0.76
C LYS A 92 10.28 2.52 0.65
N LEU A 93 9.06 2.80 1.09
CA LEU A 93 8.51 4.16 1.07
C LEU A 93 9.27 5.08 2.03
N TYR A 94 9.71 4.60 3.20
CA TYR A 94 10.60 5.35 4.08
C TYR A 94 11.97 5.59 3.45
N MET A 95 12.58 4.55 2.86
CA MET A 95 13.86 4.70 2.16
C MET A 95 13.79 5.71 0.99
N ALA A 96 12.64 5.80 0.31
CA ALA A 96 12.43 6.73 -0.79
C ALA A 96 12.32 8.21 -0.36
N LYS A 97 12.19 8.49 0.94
CA LYS A 97 12.19 9.85 1.48
C LYS A 97 13.59 10.39 1.76
N ILE A 98 14.60 9.52 1.72
CA ILE A 98 15.99 9.89 2.01
C ILE A 98 16.54 10.70 0.84
N ASP A 99 17.12 11.86 1.12
CA ASP A 99 17.79 12.67 0.10
C ASP A 99 19.17 12.10 -0.23
N ALA A 100 19.21 11.18 -1.20
CA ALA A 100 20.45 10.58 -1.68
C ALA A 100 21.39 11.56 -2.41
N ALA A 101 20.96 12.79 -2.70
CA ALA A 101 21.81 13.82 -3.29
C ALA A 101 22.55 14.67 -2.24
N SER A 102 22.13 14.61 -0.97
CA SER A 102 22.85 15.25 0.12
C SER A 102 24.19 14.55 0.38
N GLU A 103 25.21 15.34 0.75
CA GLU A 103 26.52 14.80 1.14
C GLU A 103 26.45 14.05 2.47
N TYR A 104 25.51 14.40 3.34
CA TYR A 104 25.32 13.83 4.67
C TYR A 104 23.85 13.57 4.97
N LEU A 105 23.60 12.53 5.76
CA LEU A 105 22.27 12.22 6.29
C LEU A 105 21.89 13.26 7.35
N ASP A 106 20.66 13.77 7.27
CA ASP A 106 20.09 14.59 8.32
C ASP A 106 19.31 13.77 9.36
N HIS A 107 18.63 14.46 10.28
CA HIS A 107 17.83 13.80 11.30
C HIS A 107 16.64 13.02 10.71
N ASP A 108 15.97 13.58 9.70
CA ASP A 108 14.80 12.96 9.08
C ASP A 108 15.22 11.73 8.27
N ASP A 109 16.35 11.77 7.59
CA ASP A 109 16.96 10.62 6.92
C ASP A 109 17.21 9.46 7.89
N ILE A 110 17.83 9.76 9.05
CA ILE A 110 18.10 8.77 10.10
C ILE A 110 16.80 8.13 10.60
N GLU A 111 15.77 8.94 10.87
CA GLU A 111 14.47 8.43 11.30
C GLU A 111 13.77 7.62 10.21
N ASN A 112 13.90 8.01 8.94
CA ASN A 112 13.41 7.21 7.80
C ASN A 112 14.12 5.85 7.72
N ILE A 113 15.44 5.80 7.92
CA ILE A 113 16.22 4.54 7.95
C ILE A 113 15.77 3.65 9.12
N LYS A 114 15.58 4.21 10.32
CA LYS A 114 15.08 3.45 11.49
C LYS A 114 13.69 2.87 11.23
N ASN A 115 12.79 3.66 10.68
CA ASN A 115 11.45 3.20 10.30
C ASN A 115 11.54 2.08 9.25
N ALA A 116 12.39 2.23 8.23
CA ALA A 116 12.61 1.18 7.23
C ALA A 116 13.16 -0.11 7.85
N LYS A 117 14.18 -0.04 8.73
CA LYS A 117 14.72 -1.20 9.47
C LYS A 117 13.63 -1.92 10.26
N ASN A 118 12.76 -1.16 10.95
CA ASN A 118 11.65 -1.75 11.72
C ASN A 118 10.67 -2.53 10.82
N TRP A 119 10.20 -1.91 9.74
CA TRP A 119 9.24 -2.53 8.82
C TRP A 119 9.84 -3.72 8.05
N TYR A 120 11.08 -3.60 7.57
CA TYR A 120 11.82 -4.73 7.00
C TYR A 120 12.01 -5.85 8.02
N GLY A 121 12.31 -5.52 9.28
CA GLY A 121 12.43 -6.50 10.36
C GLY A 121 11.13 -7.28 10.58
N MET A 122 9.97 -6.61 10.56
CA MET A 122 8.67 -7.30 10.66
C MET A 122 8.44 -8.24 9.47
N ALA A 123 8.67 -7.79 8.24
CA ALA A 123 8.51 -8.62 7.05
C ALA A 123 9.51 -9.80 7.01
N ALA A 124 10.75 -9.57 7.44
CA ALA A 124 11.81 -10.57 7.52
C ALA A 124 11.50 -11.68 8.53
N LYS A 125 10.90 -11.33 9.69
CA LYS A 125 10.41 -12.30 10.69
C LYS A 125 9.33 -13.22 10.14
N GLN A 126 8.53 -12.75 9.19
CA GLN A 126 7.55 -13.56 8.46
C GLN A 126 8.17 -14.39 7.32
N GLY A 127 9.48 -14.29 7.09
CA GLY A 127 10.21 -15.08 6.12
C GLY A 127 10.43 -14.41 4.76
N LEU A 128 10.00 -13.16 4.57
CA LEU A 128 10.18 -12.46 3.28
C LEU A 128 11.68 -12.24 2.99
N ARG A 129 12.18 -12.85 1.92
CA ARG A 129 13.62 -12.87 1.58
C ARG A 129 14.12 -11.48 1.22
N GLU A 130 13.35 -10.73 0.45
CA GLU A 130 13.66 -9.37 0.01
C GLU A 130 13.82 -8.41 1.21
N ALA A 131 13.00 -8.61 2.25
CA ALA A 131 13.12 -7.85 3.49
C ALA A 131 14.37 -8.21 4.29
N LYS A 132 14.75 -9.50 4.34
CA LYS A 132 16.01 -9.93 4.98
C LYS A 132 17.23 -9.33 4.28
N GLU A 133 17.23 -9.35 2.95
CA GLU A 133 18.30 -8.75 2.13
C GLU A 133 18.37 -7.24 2.36
N SER A 134 17.23 -6.56 2.39
CA SER A 134 17.17 -5.12 2.65
C SER A 134 17.63 -4.76 4.06
N LEU A 135 17.25 -5.56 5.07
CA LEU A 135 17.70 -5.35 6.45
C LEU A 135 19.22 -5.49 6.57
N LYS A 136 19.80 -6.52 5.92
CA LYS A 136 21.25 -6.70 5.87
C LYS A 136 21.98 -5.50 5.27
N ASN A 137 21.43 -4.91 4.21
CA ASN A 137 22.03 -3.72 3.60
C ASN A 137 21.98 -2.49 4.51
N LEU A 138 21.05 -2.45 5.48
CA LEU A 138 20.94 -1.35 6.45
C LEU A 138 21.73 -1.61 7.75
N GLU A 139 22.44 -2.73 7.87
CA GLU A 139 23.33 -3.01 9.02
C GLU A 139 24.52 -2.06 9.09
N VAL A 140 24.88 -1.39 7.99
CA VAL A 140 25.92 -0.34 7.99
C VAL A 140 25.54 0.88 8.84
N PHE A 141 24.25 1.02 9.18
CA PHE A 141 23.73 2.12 9.98
C PHE A 141 23.47 1.65 11.42
N ASP A 142 24.43 1.90 12.32
CA ASP A 142 24.44 1.43 13.72
C ASP A 142 23.79 2.38 14.75
N PHE A 143 22.86 3.21 14.30
CA PHE A 143 22.07 4.11 15.16
C PHE A 143 20.70 3.54 15.56
#